data_AF-A0A674HSD9-F1
#
_entry.id   AF-A0A674HSD9-F1
#
_cell.length_a   1.000
_cell.length_b   1.000
_cell.length_c   1.000
_cell.angle_alpha   90.00
_cell.angle_beta   90.00
_cell.angle_gamma   90.00
#
_symmetry.space_group_name_H-M   'P 1'
#
loop_
_entity.id
_entity.type
_entity.pdbx_description
1 polymer ?
#
loop_
_entity_poly.entity_id
_entity_poly.type
_entity_poly.pdbx_seq_one_letter_code
_entity_poly.pdbx_strand_id
1 'polypeptide(L)' 'MVCAGGDGVRSGCQGDSGGPLHCAVNGQYQVHGVTSFVSSQGCNVARKPTVFTRVSAYVSWINSVSSSHSSVASC' A
#
# COMPACT_ATOMS: atom_id res chain seq x y z
N MET A 1 9.54 0.23 4.05
CA MET A 1 8.99 0.32 2.68
C MET A 1 8.99 -1.05 2.00
N VAL A 2 8.14 -1.24 1.00
CA VAL A 2 8.09 -2.37 0.05
C VAL A 2 7.94 -1.78 -1.37
N CYS A 3 8.55 -2.41 -2.37
CA CYS A 3 8.45 -1.97 -3.76
C CYS A 3 7.73 -3.03 -4.59
N ALA A 4 6.88 -2.61 -5.53
CA ALA A 4 6.26 -3.50 -6.51
C ALA A 4 6.17 -2.82 -7.90
N GLY A 5 6.19 -3.64 -8.96
CA GLY A 5 6.22 -3.15 -10.34
C GLY A 5 7.61 -2.69 -10.79
N GLY A 6 7.63 -1.71 -11.71
CA GLY A 6 8.87 -1.18 -12.29
C GLY A 6 9.38 -1.96 -13.50
N ASP A 7 8.56 -2.87 -14.04
CA ASP A 7 8.76 -3.55 -15.32
C ASP A 7 8.52 -2.62 -16.54
N GLY A 8 8.04 -1.41 -16.30
CA GLY A 8 7.67 -0.45 -17.36
C GLY A 8 6.27 -0.67 -17.93
N VAL A 9 5.49 -1.58 -17.35
CA VAL A 9 4.14 -1.93 -17.81
C VAL A 9 3.11 -1.74 -16.69
N ARG A 10 3.51 -2.04 -15.44
CA ARG A 10 2.65 -1.95 -14.27
C ARG A 10 3.32 -1.12 -13.17
N SER A 11 2.63 -0.07 -12.76
CA SER A 11 2.92 0.70 -11.55
C SER A 11 1.62 1.30 -11.03
N GLY A 12 1.61 1.68 -9.75
CA GLY A 12 0.69 2.71 -9.28
C GLY A 12 0.99 4.06 -9.94
N CYS A 13 0.04 4.98 -9.83
CA CYS A 13 0.05 6.27 -10.48
C CYS A 13 -0.27 7.41 -9.50
N GLN A 14 -0.18 8.65 -9.98
CA GLN A 14 -0.56 9.81 -9.17
C GLN A 14 -2.06 9.75 -8.86
N GLY A 15 -2.41 9.92 -7.58
CA GLY A 15 -3.78 9.75 -7.08
C GLY A 15 -4.04 8.40 -6.40
N ASP A 16 -3.19 7.39 -6.59
CA ASP A 16 -3.35 6.08 -5.94
C ASP A 16 -2.84 6.03 -4.49
N SER A 17 -2.28 7.14 -3.98
CA SER A 17 -1.76 7.24 -2.62
C SER A 17 -2.82 6.86 -1.59
N GLY A 18 -2.45 5.98 -0.64
CA GLY A 18 -3.39 5.39 0.31
C GLY A 18 -4.04 4.08 -0.16
N GLY A 19 -3.96 3.75 -1.46
CA GLY A 19 -4.50 2.50 -1.99
C GLY A 19 -3.75 1.23 -1.50
N PRO A 20 -4.39 0.04 -1.54
CA PRO A 20 -3.81 -1.18 -1.01
C PRO A 20 -2.96 -1.94 -2.04
N LEU A 21 -1.76 -2.36 -1.64
CA LEU A 21 -1.05 -3.49 -2.26
C LEU A 21 -1.51 -4.77 -1.58
N HIS A 22 -2.37 -5.53 -2.24
CA HIS A 22 -2.89 -6.81 -1.73
C HIS A 22 -2.28 -8.00 -2.47
N CYS A 23 -2.02 -9.09 -1.73
CA CYS A 23 -1.52 -10.34 -2.28
C CYS A 23 -2.38 -11.50 -1.77
N ALA A 24 -2.63 -12.48 -2.64
CA ALA A 24 -3.29 -13.72 -2.23
C ALA A 24 -2.29 -14.61 -1.51
N VAL A 25 -2.55 -14.90 -0.24
CA VAL A 25 -1.76 -15.80 0.61
C VAL A 25 -2.71 -16.89 1.11
N ASN A 26 -2.44 -18.15 0.75
CA ASN A 26 -3.30 -19.29 1.10
C ASN A 26 -4.78 -19.08 0.71
N GLY A 27 -5.03 -18.49 -0.46
CA GLY A 27 -6.39 -18.24 -0.97
C GLY A 27 -7.11 -17.04 -0.36
N GLN A 28 -6.48 -16.30 0.55
CA GLN A 28 -7.03 -15.09 1.16
C GLN A 28 -6.23 -13.86 0.74
N TYR A 29 -6.91 -12.78 0.36
CA TYR A 29 -6.24 -11.52 0.04
C TYR A 29 -5.87 -10.78 1.32
N GLN A 30 -4.58 -10.45 1.45
CA GLN A 30 -4.03 -9.71 2.58
C GLN A 30 -3.40 -8.41 2.08
N VAL A 31 -3.50 -7.33 2.86
CA VAL A 31 -2.87 -6.05 2.52
C VAL A 31 -1.42 -6.05 3.03
N HIS A 32 -0.47 -6.04 2.11
CA HIS A 32 0.97 -6.03 2.42
C HIS A 32 1.57 -4.62 2.38
N GLY A 33 0.93 -3.71 1.65
CA GLY A 33 1.41 -2.34 1.52
C GLY A 33 0.30 -1.32 1.34
N VAL A 34 0.63 -0.06 1.65
CA VAL A 34 -0.20 1.12 1.36
C VAL A 34 0.58 2.02 0.42
N THR A 35 0.01 2.41 -0.72
CA THR A 35 0.68 3.23 -1.73
C THR A 35 1.17 4.52 -1.11
N SER A 36 2.47 4.82 -1.25
CA SER A 36 3.09 6.01 -0.66
C SER A 36 3.49 7.00 -1.74
N PHE A 37 4.39 6.61 -2.65
CA PHE A 37 4.81 7.49 -3.74
C PHE A 37 5.16 6.70 -5.00
N VAL A 38 5.07 7.41 -6.12
CA VAL A 38 5.35 6.92 -7.47
C VAL A 38 6.38 7.83 -8.14
N SER A 39 6.85 7.45 -9.33
CA SER A 39 7.79 8.26 -10.10
C SER A 39 7.22 9.64 -10.45
N SER A 40 8.05 10.68 -10.40
CA SER A 40 7.70 12.01 -10.92
C SER A 40 7.69 12.08 -12.45
N GLN A 41 8.26 11.08 -13.13
CA GLN A 41 8.31 11.00 -14.60
C GLN A 41 7.02 10.42 -15.22
N GLY A 42 5.98 10.20 -14.41
CA GLY A 42 4.74 9.56 -14.83
C GLY A 42 4.66 8.09 -14.41
N CYS A 43 3.68 7.38 -14.97
CA CYS A 43 3.32 6.03 -14.58
C CYS A 43 3.91 5.01 -15.56
N ASN A 44 4.17 3.79 -15.09
CA ASN A 44 4.80 2.69 -15.85
C ASN A 44 6.21 3.02 -16.37
N VAL A 45 7.01 3.73 -15.57
CA VAL A 45 8.40 4.03 -15.93
C VAL A 45 9.30 2.84 -15.58
N ALA A 46 10.04 2.33 -16.57
CA ALA A 46 10.94 1.20 -16.38
C ALA A 46 11.96 1.48 -15.26
N ARG A 47 12.20 0.49 -14.39
CA ARG A 47 13.06 0.58 -13.20
C ARG A 47 12.61 1.62 -12.16
N LYS A 48 11.37 2.12 -12.24
CA LYS A 48 10.75 2.99 -11.24
C LYS A 48 9.52 2.29 -10.65
N PRO A 49 9.72 1.38 -9.67
CA PRO A 49 8.60 0.72 -9.02
C PRO A 49 7.79 1.71 -8.18
N THR A 50 6.56 1.33 -7.87
CA THR A 50 5.76 2.03 -6.86
C THR A 50 6.26 1.64 -5.48
N VAL A 51 6.35 2.63 -4.60
CA VAL A 51 6.80 2.44 -3.23
C VAL A 51 5.62 2.47 -2.29
N PHE A 52 5.54 1.44 -1.45
CA PHE A 52 4.48 1.21 -0.49
C PHE A 52 5.03 1.26 0.94
N THR A 53 4.25 1.81 1.85
CA THR A 53 4.45 1.62 3.29
C THR A 53 4.28 0.14 3.61
N ARG A 54 5.19 -0.45 4.38
CA ARG A 54 5.15 -1.89 4.72
C ARG A 54 4.13 -2.12 5.84
N VAL A 55 2.96 -2.68 5.55
CA VAL A 55 1.89 -2.86 6.55
C VAL A 55 2.34 -3.72 7.73
N SER A 56 3.12 -4.78 7.49
CA SER A 56 3.59 -5.67 8.56
C SER A 56 4.41 -4.96 9.66
N ALA A 57 5.06 -3.83 9.35
CA ALA A 57 5.80 -3.04 10.33
C ALA A 57 4.89 -2.19 11.24
N TYR A 58 3.61 -2.02 10.89
CA TYR A 58 2.65 -1.16 11.58
C TYR A 58 1.46 -1.91 12.18
N VAL A 59 1.40 -3.24 12.07
CA VAL A 59 0.26 -4.04 12.58
C VAL A 59 -0.01 -3.77 14.08
N SER A 60 1.03 -3.68 14.90
CA SER A 60 0.87 -3.37 16.33
C SER A 60 0.25 -1.99 16.56
N TRP A 61 0.66 -0.99 15.78
CA TRP A 61 0.09 0.35 15.83
C TRP A 61 -1.35 0.36 15.35
N ILE A 62 -1.65 -0.27 14.21
CA ILE A 62 -3.01 -0.42 13.67
C ILE A 62 -3.94 -1.05 14.72
N ASN A 63 -3.52 -2.16 15.33
CA ASN A 63 -4.31 -2.81 16.39
C ASN A 63 -4.53 -1.87 17.58
N SER A 64 -3.52 -1.11 18.00
CA SER A 64 -3.65 -0.17 19.13
C SER A 64 -4.66 0.97 18.85
N VAL A 65 -4.73 1.47 17.62
CA VAL A 65 -5.67 2.54 17.25
C VAL A 65 -7.07 2.00 16.98
N SER A 66 -7.19 0.81 16.38
CA SER A 66 -8.47 0.15 16.13
C SER A 66 -9.15 -0.30 17.42
N SER A 67 -8.40 -0.79 18.41
CA SER A 67 -8.96 -1.18 19.72
C SER A 67 -9.36 0.01 20.60
N SER A 68 -8.80 1.20 20.35
CA SER A 68 -9.09 2.42 21.13
C SER A 68 -10.24 3.26 20.59
N HIS A 69 -10.73 2.98 19.37
CA HIS A 69 -11.74 3.80 18.67
C HIS A 69 -13.01 3.02 18.29
N SER A 70 -13.43 2.05 19.11
CA SER A 70 -14.67 1.25 18.90
C SER A 70 -15.97 2.08 18.85
N SER A 71 -15.92 3.39 19.13
CA SER A 71 -17.06 4.31 19.17
C SER A 71 -17.00 5.44 18.14
N VAL A 72 -15.99 5.50 17.26
CA VAL A 72 -15.90 6.53 16.21
C VAL A 72 -16.00 5.85 14.83
N ALA A 73 -17.16 5.25 14.58
CA ALA A 73 -17.63 4.95 13.23
C ALA A 73 -18.83 5.85 12.95
N SER A 74 -18.58 7.15 12.78
CA SER A 74 -19.56 8.06 12.21
C SER A 74 -18.79 9.06 11.37
N CYS A 75 -18.85 8.85 10.06
CA CYS A 75 -18.86 9.99 9.15
C CYS A 75 -20.19 10.72 9.32
#